data_AF-A0A2U3WDA6-F1
#
_entry.id   AF-A0A2U3WDA6-F1
#
_cell.length_a   1.000
_cell.length_b   1.000
_cell.length_c   1.000
_cell.angle_alpha   90.00
_cell.angle_beta   90.00
_cell.angle_gamma   90.00
#
_symmetry.space_group_name_H-M   'P 1'
#
loop_
_entity.id
_entity.type
_entity.pdbx_description
1 polymer ?
#
loop_
_entity_poly.entity_id
_entity_poly.type
_entity_poly.pdbx_seq_one_letter_code
_entity_poly.pdbx_strand_id
1 'polypeptide(L)'
;MADKEAAFDDAVEERVINEEYKIWKKNTPFLYDLVMTHALEWPSLTAQWLPDVTRPEGKDFSIHRLVLGTHTSDEQNHLVIASVQLPNDDAQFDASHYDSEKGEFGGFGSVSGKIEIEIKINHEGEVNRARYMPQNPCIIATKTPSSDVLVFDYTKHPSKPWDTRSNNTSKPSHSVDAHTAEVNCLSFNPYSEFILATGSADKTVALWDLRNLKLKLHSFESHKDEIFQVQWSPHNETILASSGTDRRLNVWDLSKIGEEQSPEDAEDGPPELLFIHGGHTAKISDFSWNPNEPWVICSVSEDNIMQVWQMAENIYNDEDPEGSVDPEGQGS
;
A
#
# COMPACT_ATOMS: atom_id res chain seq x y z
N MET A 1 39.64 8.17 2.86
CA MET A 1 39.91 6.71 2.99
C MET A 1 38.58 5.98 3.04
N ALA A 2 37.68 6.34 3.95
CA ALA A 2 36.30 5.83 3.98
C ALA A 2 35.57 5.90 2.62
N ASP A 3 35.55 7.06 1.94
CA ASP A 3 34.88 7.17 0.62
C ASP A 3 35.50 6.32 -0.49
N LYS A 4 36.80 5.97 -0.37
CA LYS A 4 37.48 5.09 -1.34
C LYS A 4 37.21 3.62 -1.04
N GLU A 5 36.99 3.29 0.22
CA GLU A 5 36.66 1.94 0.68
C GLU A 5 35.20 1.64 0.37
N ALA A 6 34.29 2.57 0.66
CA ALA A 6 32.89 2.51 0.24
C ALA A 6 32.74 2.38 -1.29
N ALA A 7 33.41 3.25 -2.07
CA ALA A 7 33.36 3.14 -3.53
C ALA A 7 33.99 1.86 -4.09
N PHE A 8 34.92 1.23 -3.36
CA PHE A 8 35.49 -0.06 -3.75
C PHE A 8 34.51 -1.20 -3.46
N ASP A 9 33.87 -1.18 -2.29
CA ASP A 9 32.85 -2.15 -1.91
C ASP A 9 31.65 -2.08 -2.86
N ASP A 10 31.17 -0.88 -3.19
CA ASP A 10 30.09 -0.66 -4.17
C ASP A 10 30.43 -1.26 -5.55
N ALA A 11 31.67 -1.08 -6.02
CA ALA A 11 32.09 -1.59 -7.32
C ALA A 11 32.22 -3.13 -7.35
N VAL A 12 32.61 -3.73 -6.22
CA VAL A 12 32.63 -5.19 -6.08
C VAL A 12 31.20 -5.72 -6.07
N GLU A 13 30.31 -5.10 -5.31
CA GLU A 13 28.90 -5.46 -5.23
C GLU A 13 28.21 -5.32 -6.60
N GLU A 14 28.43 -4.23 -7.32
CA GLU A 14 27.90 -4.01 -8.68
C GLU A 14 28.35 -5.12 -9.64
N ARG A 15 29.60 -5.61 -9.52
CA ARG A 15 30.08 -6.71 -10.36
C ARG A 15 29.34 -8.01 -10.05
N VAL A 16 29.15 -8.31 -8.76
CA VAL A 16 28.42 -9.50 -8.31
C VAL A 16 26.97 -9.45 -8.81
N ILE A 17 26.28 -8.33 -8.62
CA ILE A 17 24.90 -8.12 -9.10
C ILE A 17 24.79 -8.35 -10.61
N ASN A 18 25.74 -7.80 -11.39
CA ASN A 18 25.76 -7.96 -12.83
C ASN A 18 26.01 -9.41 -13.29
N GLU A 19 26.84 -10.17 -12.56
CA GLU A 19 27.09 -11.58 -12.84
C GLU A 19 25.85 -12.43 -12.50
N GLU A 20 25.24 -12.22 -11.34
CA GLU A 20 24.01 -12.89 -10.92
C GLU A 20 22.84 -12.61 -11.87
N TYR A 21 22.67 -11.35 -12.29
CA TYR A 21 21.63 -10.98 -13.26
C TYR A 21 21.80 -11.71 -14.60
N LYS A 22 23.04 -11.86 -15.10
CA LYS A 22 23.30 -12.62 -16.33
C LYS A 22 22.99 -14.10 -16.18
N ILE A 23 23.22 -14.67 -15.00
CA ILE A 23 22.88 -16.06 -14.70
C ILE A 23 21.35 -16.21 -14.63
N TRP A 24 20.67 -15.35 -13.88
CA TRP A 24 19.21 -15.31 -13.80
C TRP A 24 18.59 -15.20 -15.19
N LYS A 25 19.06 -14.26 -16.03
CA LYS A 25 18.56 -14.04 -17.40
C LYS A 25 18.70 -15.27 -18.30
N LYS A 26 19.71 -16.11 -18.10
CA LYS A 26 19.86 -17.38 -18.85
C LYS A 26 18.88 -18.45 -18.38
N ASN A 27 18.43 -18.37 -17.13
CA ASN A 27 17.54 -19.35 -16.52
C ASN A 27 16.05 -18.97 -16.63
N THR A 28 15.72 -17.73 -16.99
CA THR A 28 14.32 -17.26 -17.05
C THR A 28 13.37 -18.16 -17.86
N PRO A 29 13.74 -18.79 -19.00
CA PRO A 29 12.80 -19.65 -19.74
C PRO A 29 12.39 -20.93 -19.01
N PHE A 30 13.13 -21.30 -17.95
CA PHE A 30 12.83 -22.47 -17.12
C PHE A 30 12.14 -22.09 -15.80
N LEU A 31 12.13 -20.80 -15.47
CA LEU A 31 11.65 -20.28 -14.19
C LEU A 31 10.31 -19.55 -14.30
N TYR A 32 9.97 -19.01 -15.46
CA TYR A 32 8.80 -18.14 -15.62
C TYR A 32 8.04 -18.44 -16.90
N ASP A 33 6.71 -18.41 -16.80
CA ASP A 33 5.82 -18.41 -17.96
C ASP A 33 5.72 -17.00 -18.59
N LEU A 34 5.96 -15.93 -17.81
CA LEU A 34 5.93 -14.54 -18.24
C LEU A 34 6.93 -13.67 -17.46
N VAL A 35 7.78 -12.92 -18.17
CA VAL A 35 8.57 -11.81 -17.62
C VAL A 35 8.56 -10.64 -18.61
N MET A 36 7.92 -9.54 -18.20
CA MET A 36 7.92 -8.29 -18.96
C MET A 36 8.86 -7.29 -18.28
N THR A 37 9.93 -6.89 -18.97
CA THR A 37 10.87 -5.89 -18.48
C THR A 37 10.65 -4.58 -19.25
N HIS A 38 10.38 -3.51 -18.52
CA HIS A 38 10.17 -2.18 -19.11
C HIS A 38 10.97 -1.14 -18.32
N ALA A 39 11.84 -0.41 -19.02
CA ALA A 39 12.56 0.70 -18.43
C ALA A 39 11.65 1.93 -18.39
N LEU A 40 11.23 2.32 -17.17
CA LEU A 40 10.50 3.57 -16.96
C LEU A 40 11.42 4.77 -17.19
N GLU A 41 10.82 5.89 -17.61
CA GLU A 41 11.52 7.18 -17.77
C GLU A 41 12.12 7.67 -16.45
N TRP A 42 11.37 7.50 -15.35
CA TRP A 42 11.77 7.84 -13.99
C TRP A 42 11.45 6.68 -13.04
N PRO A 43 12.23 6.48 -11.96
CA PRO A 43 11.92 5.50 -10.93
C PRO A 43 10.54 5.73 -10.31
N SER A 44 9.91 4.64 -9.84
CA SER A 44 8.64 4.68 -9.13
C SER A 44 8.80 4.15 -7.71
N LEU A 45 8.33 4.90 -6.71
CA LEU A 45 8.32 4.49 -5.31
C LEU A 45 7.05 3.71 -4.92
N THR A 46 6.09 3.59 -5.84
CA THR A 46 4.80 2.93 -5.61
C THR A 46 4.38 2.15 -6.83
N ALA A 47 3.77 0.98 -6.60
CA ALA A 47 3.11 0.19 -7.63
C ALA A 47 1.86 -0.45 -7.04
N GLN A 48 0.73 -0.35 -7.75
CA GLN A 48 -0.49 -1.05 -7.38
C GLN A 48 -1.31 -1.37 -8.63
N TRP A 49 -1.80 -2.61 -8.75
CA TRP A 49 -2.78 -2.97 -9.77
C TRP A 49 -4.12 -2.28 -9.49
N LEU A 50 -4.73 -1.72 -10.54
CA LEU A 50 -6.15 -1.41 -10.52
C LEU A 50 -6.96 -2.71 -10.72
N PRO A 51 -8.14 -2.82 -10.11
CA PRO A 51 -8.91 -4.07 -10.11
C PRO A 51 -9.62 -4.34 -11.44
N ASP A 52 -9.77 -3.35 -12.32
CA ASP A 52 -10.46 -3.50 -13.59
C ASP A 52 -9.59 -4.19 -14.65
N VAL A 53 -10.25 -5.03 -15.45
CA VAL A 53 -9.62 -5.77 -16.56
C VAL A 53 -10.52 -5.64 -17.78
N THR A 54 -9.95 -5.19 -18.89
CA THR A 54 -10.64 -5.13 -20.18
C THR A 54 -10.20 -6.28 -21.07
N ARG A 55 -11.14 -7.05 -21.61
CA ARG A 55 -10.87 -8.19 -22.52
C ARG A 55 -11.44 -7.89 -23.91
N PRO A 56 -10.65 -7.39 -24.87
CA PRO A 56 -11.14 -7.10 -26.20
C PRO A 56 -11.59 -8.37 -26.93
N GLU A 57 -12.75 -8.34 -27.59
CA GLU A 57 -13.28 -9.51 -28.31
C GLU A 57 -12.32 -9.97 -29.43
N GLY A 58 -12.06 -11.27 -29.49
CA GLY A 58 -11.19 -11.88 -30.49
C GLY A 58 -9.69 -11.59 -30.30
N LYS A 59 -9.28 -11.04 -29.15
CA LYS A 59 -7.88 -10.90 -28.76
C LYS A 59 -7.49 -11.98 -27.76
N ASP A 60 -6.24 -12.40 -27.84
CA ASP A 60 -5.55 -13.36 -26.99
C ASP A 60 -4.91 -12.72 -25.75
N PHE A 61 -5.19 -11.45 -25.49
CA PHE A 61 -4.73 -10.71 -24.32
C PHE A 61 -5.87 -9.96 -23.63
N SER A 62 -5.60 -9.58 -22.40
CA SER A 62 -6.39 -8.69 -21.57
C SER A 62 -5.57 -7.47 -21.18
N ILE A 63 -6.24 -6.34 -21.00
CA ILE A 63 -5.64 -5.07 -20.62
C ILE A 63 -5.88 -4.85 -19.14
N HIS A 64 -4.79 -4.86 -18.38
CA HIS A 64 -4.74 -4.54 -16.96
C HIS A 64 -4.16 -3.13 -16.79
N ARG A 65 -4.40 -2.50 -15.64
CA ARG A 65 -3.86 -1.16 -15.36
C ARG A 65 -3.10 -1.10 -14.04
N LEU A 66 -2.07 -0.27 -14.00
CA LEU A 66 -1.20 -0.03 -12.85
C LEU A 66 -1.23 1.45 -12.47
N VAL A 67 -1.25 1.71 -11.17
CA VAL A 67 -0.95 3.02 -10.59
C VAL A 67 0.53 3.06 -10.23
N LEU A 68 1.23 4.05 -10.77
CA LEU A 68 2.66 4.31 -10.57
C LEU A 68 2.87 5.78 -10.19
N GLY A 69 4.02 6.06 -9.61
CA GLY A 69 4.53 7.40 -9.33
C GLY A 69 5.81 7.71 -10.09
N THR A 70 6.23 8.98 -10.13
CA THR A 70 7.61 9.35 -10.47
C THR A 70 8.36 9.81 -9.23
N HIS A 71 9.66 9.59 -9.23
CA HIS A 71 10.63 10.22 -8.33
C HIS A 71 11.73 10.85 -9.18
N THR A 72 11.66 12.18 -9.32
CA THR A 72 12.58 12.98 -10.12
C THR A 72 13.38 13.94 -9.25
N SER A 73 14.59 14.33 -9.65
CA SER A 73 15.38 15.32 -8.89
C SER A 73 14.89 16.75 -9.10
N ASP A 74 14.81 17.22 -10.35
CA ASP A 74 14.46 18.61 -10.68
C ASP A 74 13.40 18.73 -11.79
N GLU A 75 12.77 17.62 -12.18
CA GLU A 75 11.70 17.62 -13.18
C GLU A 75 10.30 17.64 -12.55
N GLN A 76 9.28 17.86 -13.39
CA GLN A 76 7.89 17.77 -12.96
C GLN A 76 7.57 16.32 -12.63
N ASN A 77 7.16 16.05 -11.39
CA ASN A 77 6.68 14.74 -10.97
C ASN A 77 5.23 14.49 -11.45
N HIS A 78 4.87 13.22 -11.59
CA HIS A 78 3.58 12.79 -12.09
C HIS A 78 3.01 11.59 -11.31
N LEU A 79 1.71 11.60 -11.08
CA LEU A 79 0.91 10.40 -10.86
C LEU A 79 0.62 9.76 -12.23
N VAL A 80 0.89 8.47 -12.35
CA VAL A 80 0.92 7.77 -13.63
C VAL A 80 -0.02 6.57 -13.60
N ILE A 81 -0.84 6.43 -14.64
CA ILE A 81 -1.61 5.21 -14.91
C ILE A 81 -1.09 4.59 -16.19
N ALA A 82 -0.61 3.35 -16.06
CA ALA A 82 -0.10 2.57 -17.17
C ALA A 82 -1.04 1.41 -17.48
N SER A 83 -1.17 1.03 -18.74
CA SER A 83 -1.79 -0.23 -19.14
C SER A 83 -0.75 -1.29 -19.46
N VAL A 84 -1.09 -2.52 -19.14
CA VAL A 84 -0.28 -3.72 -19.34
C VAL A 84 -1.13 -4.75 -20.07
N GLN A 85 -0.66 -5.20 -21.23
CA GLN A 85 -1.30 -6.29 -21.97
C GLN A 85 -0.77 -7.63 -21.46
N LEU A 86 -1.63 -8.39 -20.79
CA LEU A 86 -1.32 -9.74 -20.30
C LEU A 86 -2.01 -10.78 -21.17
N PRO A 87 -1.33 -11.88 -21.56
CA PRO A 87 -1.97 -12.99 -22.25
C PRO A 87 -3.19 -13.51 -21.47
N ASN A 88 -4.24 -13.93 -22.17
CA ASN A 88 -5.37 -14.63 -21.56
C ASN A 88 -4.97 -16.07 -21.20
N ASP A 89 -5.69 -16.70 -20.27
CA ASP A 89 -5.42 -18.08 -19.84
C ASP A 89 -5.51 -19.12 -20.98
N ASP A 90 -6.28 -18.81 -22.02
CA ASP A 90 -6.46 -19.64 -23.21
C ASP A 90 -5.46 -19.33 -24.35
N ALA A 91 -4.60 -18.32 -24.16
CA ALA A 91 -3.52 -18.05 -25.09
C ALA A 91 -2.57 -19.25 -25.15
N GLN A 92 -2.14 -19.63 -26.36
CA GLN A 92 -1.20 -20.74 -26.52
C GLN A 92 0.22 -20.29 -26.27
N PHE A 93 0.95 -21.07 -25.50
CA PHE A 93 2.38 -20.84 -25.30
C PHE A 93 3.15 -21.12 -26.60
N ASP A 94 3.80 -20.10 -27.17
CA ASP A 94 4.72 -20.19 -28.31
C ASP A 94 6.16 -19.83 -27.88
N ALA A 95 6.98 -20.86 -27.72
CA ALA A 95 8.40 -20.76 -27.36
C ALA A 95 9.26 -20.03 -28.42
N SER A 96 8.77 -19.85 -29.65
CA SER A 96 9.53 -19.22 -30.74
C SER A 96 9.60 -17.70 -30.65
N HIS A 97 8.75 -17.07 -29.83
CA HIS A 97 8.77 -15.64 -29.54
C HIS A 97 9.83 -15.20 -28.51
N TYR A 98 10.78 -16.08 -28.21
CA TYR A 98 11.95 -15.78 -27.40
C TYR A 98 12.89 -14.80 -28.13
N ASP A 99 12.90 -13.53 -27.71
CA ASP A 99 13.87 -12.54 -28.16
C ASP A 99 14.94 -12.28 -27.09
N SER A 100 16.05 -13.00 -27.19
CA SER A 100 17.20 -12.83 -26.29
C SER A 100 17.85 -11.44 -26.34
N GLU A 101 17.71 -10.73 -27.46
CA GLU A 101 18.33 -9.42 -27.67
C GLU A 101 17.51 -8.30 -27.02
N LYS A 102 16.17 -8.37 -27.06
CA LYS A 102 15.28 -7.38 -26.43
C LYS A 102 15.00 -7.63 -24.95
N GLY A 103 15.24 -8.85 -24.45
CA GLY A 103 14.98 -9.18 -23.04
C GLY A 103 13.49 -9.26 -22.70
N GLU A 104 12.64 -9.43 -23.70
CA GLU A 104 11.21 -9.70 -23.55
C GLU A 104 11.03 -11.23 -23.45
N PHE A 105 10.46 -11.72 -22.34
CA PHE A 105 10.16 -13.14 -22.15
C PHE A 105 8.65 -13.32 -22.00
N GLY A 106 7.99 -13.77 -23.06
CA GLY A 106 6.55 -14.01 -23.04
C GLY A 106 6.23 -14.95 -24.17
N GLY A 107 6.44 -16.24 -23.95
CA GLY A 107 6.15 -17.26 -24.94
C GLY A 107 4.66 -17.53 -25.06
N PHE A 108 3.78 -16.55 -25.18
CA PHE A 108 2.34 -16.75 -25.45
C PHE A 108 1.97 -16.09 -26.78
N GLY A 109 2.09 -16.84 -27.88
CA GLY A 109 1.70 -16.38 -29.22
C GLY A 109 2.18 -14.98 -29.62
N SER A 110 1.45 -14.34 -30.54
CA SER A 110 1.78 -13.07 -31.19
C SER A 110 1.77 -11.83 -30.28
N VAL A 111 1.52 -11.98 -28.97
CA VAL A 111 1.37 -10.85 -28.05
C VAL A 111 2.74 -10.45 -27.51
N SER A 112 3.38 -9.48 -28.15
CA SER A 112 4.45 -8.72 -27.48
C SER A 112 3.79 -7.98 -26.31
N GLY A 113 3.97 -8.47 -25.08
CA GLY A 113 3.45 -7.84 -23.88
C GLY A 113 3.80 -6.36 -23.89
N LYS A 114 2.79 -5.50 -24.01
CA LYS A 114 2.97 -4.06 -24.18
C LYS A 114 2.63 -3.32 -22.89
N ILE A 115 3.52 -2.44 -22.47
CA ILE A 115 3.29 -1.49 -21.38
C ILE A 115 3.22 -0.10 -21.98
N GLU A 116 2.12 0.62 -21.76
CA GLU A 116 1.91 1.98 -22.24
C GLU A 116 1.47 2.90 -21.12
N ILE A 117 1.96 4.13 -21.14
CA ILE A 117 1.52 5.17 -20.21
C ILE A 117 0.25 5.82 -20.78
N GLU A 118 -0.88 5.63 -20.10
CA GLU A 118 -2.18 6.13 -20.54
C GLU A 118 -2.47 7.53 -20.01
N ILE A 119 -2.20 7.75 -18.72
CA ILE A 119 -2.51 8.99 -18.03
C ILE A 119 -1.28 9.44 -17.26
N LYS A 120 -0.88 10.71 -17.44
CA LYS A 120 0.06 11.41 -16.56
C LYS A 120 -0.60 12.66 -15.99
N ILE A 121 -0.68 12.75 -14.67
CA ILE A 121 -1.23 13.90 -13.94
C ILE A 121 -0.07 14.56 -13.20
N ASN A 122 0.08 15.88 -13.32
CA ASN A 122 1.13 16.58 -12.58
C ASN A 122 0.93 16.39 -11.07
N HIS A 123 2.02 16.15 -10.36
CA HIS A 123 2.04 15.92 -8.94
C HIS A 123 3.06 16.86 -8.27
N GLU A 124 2.73 17.34 -7.07
CA GLU A 124 3.63 18.19 -6.28
C GLU A 124 4.62 17.31 -5.51
N GLY A 125 5.89 17.36 -5.92
CA GLY A 125 6.93 16.45 -5.40
C GLY A 125 6.75 15.00 -5.87
N GLU A 126 7.66 14.12 -5.46
CA GLU A 126 7.60 12.69 -5.78
C GLU A 126 6.39 12.00 -5.14
N VAL A 127 5.93 10.94 -5.80
CA VAL A 127 4.80 10.14 -5.33
C VAL A 127 5.32 9.00 -4.47
N ASN A 128 5.42 9.23 -3.15
CA ASN A 128 5.95 8.25 -2.20
C ASN A 128 5.07 7.00 -2.09
N ARG A 129 3.75 7.17 -2.21
CA ARG A 129 2.77 6.09 -2.17
C ARG A 129 1.49 6.55 -2.86
N ALA A 130 0.89 5.68 -3.67
CA ALA A 130 -0.40 5.91 -4.31
C ALA A 130 -1.31 4.70 -4.10
N ARG A 131 -2.53 4.91 -3.62
CA ARG A 131 -3.53 3.83 -3.47
C ARG A 131 -4.86 4.23 -4.07
N TYR A 132 -5.52 3.28 -4.74
CA TYR A 132 -6.91 3.46 -5.17
C TYR A 132 -7.88 3.17 -4.03
N MET A 133 -9.06 3.80 -4.08
CA MET A 133 -10.19 3.49 -3.20
C MET A 133 -10.91 2.22 -3.69
N PRO A 134 -11.05 1.16 -2.86
CA PRO A 134 -11.68 -0.10 -3.28
C PRO A 134 -13.09 0.02 -3.88
N GLN A 135 -13.91 0.90 -3.32
CA GLN A 135 -15.31 1.11 -3.73
C GLN A 135 -15.42 1.95 -5.02
N ASN A 136 -14.43 2.81 -5.27
CA ASN A 136 -14.36 3.62 -6.48
C ASN A 136 -12.90 3.76 -6.96
N PRO A 137 -12.41 2.80 -7.78
CA PRO A 137 -11.01 2.75 -8.20
C PRO A 137 -10.54 3.97 -9.02
N CYS A 138 -11.47 4.82 -9.47
CA CYS A 138 -11.14 6.10 -10.11
C CYS A 138 -10.47 7.10 -9.15
N ILE A 139 -10.73 6.97 -7.85
CA ILE A 139 -10.18 7.82 -6.81
C ILE A 139 -8.85 7.25 -6.32
N ILE A 140 -7.80 8.06 -6.39
CA ILE A 140 -6.46 7.71 -5.95
C ILE A 140 -5.99 8.74 -4.92
N ALA A 141 -5.59 8.29 -3.74
CA ALA A 141 -4.90 9.12 -2.76
C ALA A 141 -3.39 8.92 -2.89
N THR A 142 -2.64 10.01 -2.82
CA THR A 142 -1.18 10.00 -2.92
C THR A 142 -0.50 10.69 -1.74
N LYS A 143 0.74 10.27 -1.54
CA LYS A 143 1.69 10.83 -0.59
C LYS A 143 2.70 11.71 -1.30
N THR A 144 2.82 12.95 -0.82
CA THR A 144 3.88 13.89 -1.19
C THR A 144 5.10 13.72 -0.27
N PRO A 145 6.20 14.44 -0.55
CA PRO A 145 7.34 14.55 0.37
C PRO A 145 7.05 15.44 1.59
N SER A 146 5.94 16.18 1.56
CA SER A 146 5.46 17.02 2.66
C SER A 146 4.46 16.27 3.54
N SER A 147 3.83 16.99 4.47
CA SER A 147 2.69 16.52 5.25
C SER A 147 1.40 16.33 4.42
N ASP A 148 1.38 16.79 3.17
CA ASP A 148 0.16 16.84 2.38
C ASP A 148 -0.29 15.47 1.87
N VAL A 149 -1.60 15.25 1.90
CA VAL A 149 -2.24 14.13 1.22
C VAL A 149 -3.09 14.69 0.09
N LEU A 150 -2.82 14.21 -1.12
CA LEU A 150 -3.53 14.65 -2.32
C LEU A 150 -4.49 13.54 -2.76
N VAL A 151 -5.70 13.92 -3.17
CA VAL A 151 -6.71 13.00 -3.70
C VAL A 151 -7.04 13.40 -5.13
N PHE A 152 -6.95 12.44 -6.04
CA PHE A 152 -7.18 12.60 -7.48
C PHE A 152 -8.34 11.72 -7.91
N ASP A 153 -9.17 12.23 -8.82
CA ASP A 153 -10.09 11.43 -9.63
C ASP A 153 -9.52 11.39 -11.04
N TYR A 154 -8.79 10.34 -11.40
CA TYR A 154 -8.02 10.35 -12.64
C TYR A 154 -8.88 10.50 -13.90
N THR A 155 -10.18 10.21 -13.83
CA THR A 155 -11.12 10.36 -14.96
C THR A 155 -11.42 11.82 -15.29
N LYS A 156 -11.20 12.73 -14.34
CA LYS A 156 -11.36 14.17 -14.49
C LYS A 156 -10.12 14.87 -15.05
N HIS A 157 -9.06 14.12 -15.33
CA HIS A 157 -7.81 14.63 -15.89
C HIS A 157 -7.64 14.18 -17.35
N PRO A 158 -7.04 15.02 -18.22
CA PRO A 158 -6.68 14.59 -19.57
C PRO A 158 -5.64 13.48 -19.50
N SER A 159 -5.67 12.58 -20.48
CA SER A 159 -4.67 11.51 -20.61
C SER A 159 -3.24 12.05 -20.78
N LYS A 160 -3.08 13.27 -21.28
CA LYS A 160 -1.78 13.93 -21.45
C LYS A 160 -1.73 15.28 -20.72
N PRO A 161 -0.71 15.54 -19.89
CA PRO A 161 -0.63 16.72 -19.02
C PRO A 161 -0.39 18.04 -19.78
N TRP A 162 0.02 17.97 -21.06
CA TRP A 162 0.31 19.13 -21.91
C TRP A 162 -0.89 19.60 -22.74
N ASP A 163 -2.08 19.01 -22.60
CA ASP A 163 -3.29 19.53 -23.24
C ASP A 163 -3.77 20.81 -22.52
N THR A 164 -3.18 21.93 -22.93
CA THR A 164 -3.35 23.29 -22.39
C THR A 164 -4.75 23.88 -22.58
N ARG A 165 -5.70 23.15 -23.19
CA ARG A 165 -7.10 23.60 -23.34
C ARG A 165 -7.83 23.69 -22.00
N SER A 166 -7.25 23.14 -20.93
CA SER A 166 -7.88 23.05 -19.62
C SER A 166 -6.91 23.50 -18.52
N ASN A 167 -6.89 24.80 -18.25
CA ASN A 167 -5.97 25.46 -17.30
C ASN A 167 -6.19 25.09 -15.81
N ASN A 168 -6.97 24.03 -15.54
CA ASN A 168 -7.41 23.62 -14.20
C ASN A 168 -7.35 22.10 -13.97
N THR A 169 -6.80 21.32 -14.91
CA THR A 169 -6.84 19.85 -14.93
C THR A 169 -5.56 19.17 -14.45
N SER A 170 -4.66 19.91 -13.83
CA SER A 170 -3.45 19.35 -13.19
C SER A 170 -3.50 19.43 -11.66
N LYS A 171 -4.64 19.85 -11.09
CA LYS A 171 -4.79 20.04 -9.65
C LYS A 171 -5.48 18.84 -9.01
N PRO A 172 -5.05 18.41 -7.82
CA PRO A 172 -5.77 17.38 -7.09
C PRO A 172 -7.21 17.82 -6.81
N SER A 173 -8.12 16.86 -6.73
CA SER A 173 -9.50 17.11 -6.31
C SER A 173 -9.54 17.64 -4.88
N HIS A 174 -8.65 17.12 -4.03
CA HIS A 174 -8.44 17.60 -2.66
C HIS A 174 -6.95 17.64 -2.33
N SER A 175 -6.53 18.68 -1.60
CA SER A 175 -5.23 18.80 -0.97
C SER A 175 -5.45 19.10 0.50
N VAL A 176 -4.76 18.36 1.36
CA VAL A 176 -4.97 18.36 2.81
C VAL A 176 -3.62 18.33 3.49
N ASP A 177 -3.35 19.36 4.30
CA ASP A 177 -2.24 19.34 5.26
C ASP A 177 -2.61 18.36 6.38
N ALA A 178 -2.20 17.11 6.21
CA ALA A 178 -2.76 16.02 6.98
C ALA A 178 -2.07 15.86 8.34
N HIS A 179 -0.81 16.25 8.48
CA HIS A 179 0.02 15.96 9.64
C HIS A 179 1.05 17.07 9.87
N THR A 180 1.75 17.08 11.00
CA THR A 180 2.80 18.09 11.25
C THR A 180 4.18 17.69 10.71
N ALA A 181 4.29 16.48 10.16
CA ALA A 181 5.50 15.93 9.56
C ALA A 181 5.13 15.09 8.33
N GLU A 182 6.12 14.47 7.69
CA GLU A 182 5.92 13.61 6.53
C GLU A 182 4.94 12.49 6.85
N VAL A 183 4.06 12.19 5.91
CA VAL A 183 3.11 11.11 6.06
C VAL A 183 3.64 9.92 5.25
N ASN A 184 3.81 8.79 5.92
CA ASN A 184 4.50 7.63 5.37
C ASN A 184 3.53 6.61 4.78
N CYS A 185 2.29 6.59 5.26
CA CYS A 185 1.29 5.61 4.84
C CYS A 185 -0.12 6.20 4.74
N LEU A 186 -0.92 5.59 3.87
CA LEU A 186 -2.34 5.87 3.71
C LEU A 186 -3.10 4.56 3.42
N SER A 187 -4.34 4.48 3.86
CA SER A 187 -5.20 3.30 3.66
C SER A 187 -6.68 3.69 3.64
N PHE A 188 -7.36 3.38 2.55
CA PHE A 188 -8.82 3.52 2.45
C PHE A 188 -9.50 2.41 3.25
N ASN A 189 -10.59 2.76 3.94
CA ASN A 189 -11.43 1.76 4.57
C ASN A 189 -12.13 0.93 3.47
N PRO A 190 -12.05 -0.42 3.48
CA PRO A 190 -12.66 -1.26 2.44
C PRO A 190 -14.19 -1.37 2.57
N TYR A 191 -14.79 -0.93 3.68
CA TYR A 191 -16.22 -0.94 3.96
C TYR A 191 -16.90 0.40 3.71
N SER A 192 -16.19 1.51 3.94
CA SER A 192 -16.72 2.86 3.76
C SER A 192 -15.93 3.66 2.72
N GLU A 193 -16.61 4.10 1.66
CA GLU A 193 -16.02 4.90 0.58
C GLU A 193 -15.57 6.31 1.03
N PHE A 194 -15.94 6.74 2.24
CA PHE A 194 -15.62 8.08 2.73
C PHE A 194 -14.49 8.11 3.75
N ILE A 195 -14.05 6.96 4.24
CA ILE A 195 -13.10 6.90 5.35
C ILE A 195 -11.69 6.59 4.85
N LEU A 196 -10.74 7.43 5.25
CA LEU A 196 -9.32 7.30 4.96
C LEU A 196 -8.52 7.41 6.25
N ALA A 197 -7.52 6.54 6.42
CA ALA A 197 -6.53 6.63 7.48
C ALA A 197 -5.17 7.03 6.91
N THR A 198 -4.42 7.87 7.61
CA THR A 198 -3.07 8.32 7.25
C THR A 198 -2.15 8.19 8.46
N GLY A 199 -0.92 7.71 8.28
CA GLY A 199 0.07 7.59 9.35
C GLY A 199 1.34 8.36 9.02
N SER A 200 1.97 8.97 10.03
CA SER A 200 3.01 9.96 9.85
C SER A 200 4.23 9.80 10.75
N ALA A 201 5.32 10.45 10.34
CA ALA A 201 6.48 10.72 11.16
C ALA A 201 6.17 11.60 12.40
N ASP A 202 5.01 12.27 12.44
CA ASP A 202 4.52 12.96 13.64
C ASP A 202 4.02 12.02 14.75
N LYS A 203 4.12 10.70 14.52
CA LYS A 203 3.82 9.61 15.47
C LYS A 203 2.32 9.37 15.67
N THR A 204 1.48 9.96 14.83
CA THR A 204 0.01 9.81 14.92
C THR A 204 -0.56 9.14 13.68
N VAL A 205 -1.69 8.45 13.86
CA VAL A 205 -2.57 8.07 12.75
C VAL A 205 -3.75 9.05 12.74
N ALA A 206 -4.04 9.69 11.63
CA ALA A 206 -5.21 10.54 11.47
C ALA A 206 -6.32 9.83 10.69
N LEU A 207 -7.56 10.03 11.14
CA LEU A 207 -8.77 9.55 10.48
C LEU A 207 -9.47 10.70 9.74
N TRP A 208 -9.93 10.45 8.52
CA TRP A 208 -10.47 11.46 7.64
C TRP A 208 -11.80 11.04 7.01
N ASP A 209 -12.67 12.03 6.81
CA ASP A 209 -13.85 11.93 5.95
C ASP A 209 -13.58 12.64 4.61
N LEU A 210 -13.60 11.90 3.50
CA LEU A 210 -13.38 12.45 2.16
C LEU A 210 -14.42 13.50 1.76
N ARG A 211 -15.62 13.50 2.36
CA ARG A 211 -16.65 14.51 2.14
C ARG A 211 -16.29 15.85 2.77
N ASN A 212 -15.46 15.84 3.83
CA ASN A 212 -14.98 17.03 4.51
C ASN A 212 -13.54 16.86 5.02
N LEU A 213 -12.60 16.96 4.10
CA LEU A 213 -11.17 16.85 4.40
C LEU A 213 -10.55 18.07 5.11
N LYS A 214 -11.36 19.07 5.48
CA LYS A 214 -10.86 20.27 6.18
C LYS A 214 -10.57 20.00 7.65
N LEU A 215 -11.15 18.95 8.22
CA LEU A 215 -11.04 18.61 9.63
C LEU A 215 -10.74 17.11 9.75
N LYS A 216 -9.79 16.77 10.62
CA LYS A 216 -9.58 15.40 11.07
C LYS A 216 -10.83 14.94 11.81
N LEU A 217 -11.27 13.71 11.55
CA LEU A 217 -12.31 13.07 12.37
C LEU A 217 -11.74 12.69 13.74
N HIS A 218 -10.54 12.14 13.75
CA HIS A 218 -9.86 11.68 14.97
C HIS A 218 -8.35 11.58 14.78
N SER A 219 -7.61 11.51 15.89
CA SER A 219 -6.15 11.30 15.94
C SER A 219 -5.88 10.15 16.92
N PHE A 220 -5.24 9.08 16.43
CA PHE A 220 -4.83 7.95 17.26
C PHE A 220 -3.40 8.19 17.77
N GLU A 221 -3.27 8.28 19.09
CA GLU A 221 -2.05 8.70 19.77
C GLU A 221 -1.60 7.62 20.77
N SER A 222 -0.54 6.89 20.43
CA SER A 222 0.08 5.87 21.30
C SER A 222 1.50 5.53 20.85
N HIS A 223 1.73 5.55 19.53
CA HIS A 223 3.06 5.36 18.97
C HIS A 223 4.07 6.39 19.51
N LYS A 224 5.28 5.91 19.82
CA LYS A 224 6.36 6.73 20.41
C LYS A 224 7.35 7.24 19.37
N ASP A 225 7.21 6.76 18.14
CA ASP A 225 8.09 7.05 17.02
C ASP A 225 7.31 7.00 15.70
N GLU A 226 7.98 7.29 14.59
CA GLU A 226 7.39 7.42 13.26
C GLU A 226 6.57 6.18 12.85
N ILE A 227 5.40 6.42 12.26
CA ILE A 227 4.53 5.37 11.73
C ILE A 227 4.91 5.14 10.27
N PHE A 228 5.05 3.87 9.85
CA PHE A 228 5.41 3.51 8.47
C PHE A 228 4.29 2.82 7.69
N GLN A 229 3.36 2.19 8.39
CA GLN A 229 2.29 1.41 7.77
C GLN A 229 1.00 1.56 8.57
N VAL A 230 -0.11 1.66 7.83
CA VAL A 230 -1.47 1.61 8.37
C VAL A 230 -2.31 0.75 7.44
N GLN A 231 -3.09 -0.18 7.99
CA GLN A 231 -3.99 -1.04 7.21
C GLN A 231 -5.28 -1.31 7.96
N TRP A 232 -6.40 -1.15 7.27
CA TRP A 232 -7.70 -1.59 7.73
C TRP A 232 -7.78 -3.11 7.76
N SER A 233 -8.51 -3.64 8.74
CA SER A 233 -8.86 -5.06 8.76
C SER A 233 -9.72 -5.38 7.53
N PRO A 234 -9.43 -6.48 6.80
CA PRO A 234 -10.29 -6.93 5.73
C PRO A 234 -11.57 -7.61 6.24
N HIS A 235 -11.72 -7.83 7.56
CA HIS A 235 -12.84 -8.56 8.16
C HIS A 235 -13.76 -7.70 9.04
N ASN A 236 -13.25 -6.60 9.59
CA ASN A 236 -13.99 -5.75 10.54
C ASN A 236 -13.91 -4.28 10.11
N GLU A 237 -15.06 -3.61 9.98
CA GLU A 237 -15.14 -2.25 9.44
C GLU A 237 -14.55 -1.16 10.35
N THR A 238 -14.52 -1.40 11.66
CA THR A 238 -14.04 -0.46 12.68
C THR A 238 -12.58 -0.69 13.07
N ILE A 239 -11.95 -1.75 12.57
CA ILE A 239 -10.62 -2.16 13.02
C ILE A 239 -9.56 -1.71 12.02
N LEU A 240 -8.52 -1.07 12.52
CA LEU A 240 -7.30 -0.80 11.76
C LEU A 240 -6.07 -1.12 12.60
N ALA A 241 -4.95 -1.38 11.95
CA ALA A 241 -3.66 -1.54 12.59
C ALA A 241 -2.66 -0.52 12.05
N SER A 242 -1.68 -0.17 12.88
CA SER A 242 -0.55 0.68 12.51
C SER A 242 0.75 0.14 13.09
N SER A 243 1.86 0.36 12.40
CA SER A 243 3.19 -0.01 12.89
C SER A 243 4.23 1.08 12.64
N GLY A 244 5.22 1.17 13.51
CA GLY A 244 6.25 2.20 13.43
C GLY A 244 7.65 1.78 13.86
N THR A 245 8.53 2.78 13.93
CA THR A 245 9.94 2.66 14.37
C THR A 245 10.07 2.30 15.85
N ASP A 246 9.03 2.57 16.64
CA ASP A 246 8.96 2.23 18.05
C ASP A 246 8.89 0.71 18.33
N ARG A 247 8.88 -0.09 17.27
CA ARG A 247 8.85 -1.56 17.30
C ARG A 247 7.55 -2.09 17.87
N ARG A 248 6.48 -1.32 17.70
CA ARG A 248 5.13 -1.69 18.10
C ARG A 248 4.23 -1.74 16.90
N LEU A 249 3.29 -2.67 16.96
CA LEU A 249 2.14 -2.69 16.08
C LEU A 249 0.90 -2.53 16.95
N ASN A 250 0.18 -1.45 16.74
CA ASN A 250 -1.02 -1.12 17.48
C ASN A 250 -2.24 -1.55 16.66
N VAL A 251 -3.20 -2.19 17.30
CA VAL A 251 -4.53 -2.47 16.75
C VAL A 251 -5.51 -1.53 17.42
N TRP A 252 -6.34 -0.88 16.62
CA TRP A 252 -7.27 0.15 17.04
C TRP A 252 -8.70 -0.27 16.70
N ASP A 253 -9.64 0.09 17.57
CA ASP A 253 -11.07 -0.08 17.33
C ASP A 253 -11.79 1.27 17.39
N LEU A 254 -12.32 1.69 16.24
CA LEU A 254 -13.09 2.92 16.10
C LEU A 254 -14.37 2.92 16.93
N SER A 255 -14.93 1.75 17.24
CA SER A 255 -16.17 1.63 18.01
C SER A 255 -16.02 2.17 19.44
N LYS A 256 -14.80 2.11 19.99
CA LYS A 256 -14.48 2.52 21.36
C LYS A 256 -14.06 3.98 21.48
N ILE A 257 -14.06 4.74 20.38
CA ILE A 257 -13.71 6.17 20.41
C ILE A 257 -14.71 6.92 21.29
N GLY A 258 -14.19 7.60 22.31
CA GLY A 258 -14.99 8.42 23.22
C GLY A 258 -15.69 7.63 24.33
N GLU A 259 -15.38 6.33 24.49
CA GLU A 259 -15.79 5.59 25.68
C GLU A 259 -15.13 6.14 26.94
N GLU A 260 -15.86 6.09 28.06
CA GLU A 260 -15.33 6.50 29.35
C GLU A 260 -14.41 5.40 29.92
N GLN A 261 -13.21 5.79 30.36
CA GLN A 261 -12.26 4.90 31.02
C GLN A 261 -12.06 5.28 32.48
N SER A 262 -11.65 4.30 33.29
CA SER A 262 -11.15 4.59 34.62
C SER A 262 -9.83 5.37 34.53
N PRO A 263 -9.44 6.13 35.57
CA PRO A 263 -8.15 6.81 35.57
C PRO A 263 -6.95 5.87 35.43
N GLU A 264 -7.07 4.62 35.89
CA GLU A 264 -6.01 3.61 35.79
C GLU A 264 -5.87 3.14 34.33
N ASP A 265 -6.98 2.84 33.65
CA ASP A 265 -6.95 2.39 32.24
C ASP A 265 -6.48 3.50 31.29
N ALA A 266 -6.81 4.76 31.60
CA ALA A 266 -6.38 5.92 30.82
C ALA A 266 -4.85 6.15 30.88
N GLU A 267 -4.14 5.57 31.86
CA GLU A 267 -2.66 5.59 31.88
C GLU A 267 -2.05 4.63 30.86
N ASP A 268 -2.75 3.55 30.50
CA ASP A 268 -2.28 2.52 29.56
C ASP A 268 -2.53 2.91 28.09
N GLY A 269 -3.53 3.74 27.82
CA GLY A 269 -3.80 4.29 26.49
C GLY A 269 -5.24 4.77 26.32
N PRO A 270 -5.56 5.36 25.17
CA PRO A 270 -6.93 5.77 24.85
C PRO A 270 -7.85 4.55 24.67
N PRO A 271 -9.18 4.70 24.81
CA PRO A 271 -10.10 3.56 24.80
C PRO A 271 -10.13 2.80 23.48
N GLU A 272 -9.86 3.50 22.37
CA GLU A 272 -9.76 2.90 21.04
C GLU A 272 -8.48 2.07 20.81
N LEU A 273 -7.51 2.08 21.73
CA LEU A 273 -6.31 1.26 21.62
C LEU A 273 -6.60 -0.17 22.11
N LEU A 274 -7.02 -1.02 21.17
CA LEU A 274 -7.42 -2.40 21.45
C LEU A 274 -6.23 -3.29 21.87
N PHE A 275 -5.08 -3.16 21.20
CA PHE A 275 -3.93 -4.02 21.47
C PHE A 275 -2.60 -3.40 21.03
N ILE A 276 -1.53 -3.72 21.75
CA ILE A 276 -0.15 -3.37 21.37
C ILE A 276 0.67 -4.65 21.25
N HIS A 277 1.05 -5.01 20.03
CA HIS A 277 2.01 -6.08 19.78
C HIS A 277 3.44 -5.59 20.03
N GLY A 278 4.08 -6.14 21.07
CA GLY A 278 5.45 -5.82 21.48
C GLY A 278 6.49 -6.89 21.15
N GLY A 279 6.17 -7.86 20.29
CA GLY A 279 7.03 -9.02 20.02
C GLY A 279 8.29 -8.71 19.19
N HIS A 280 8.37 -7.56 18.55
CA HIS A 280 9.52 -7.17 17.70
C HIS A 280 10.62 -6.45 18.47
N THR A 281 11.87 -6.79 18.14
CA THR A 281 13.08 -6.21 18.77
C THR A 281 13.74 -5.11 17.93
N ALA A 282 13.41 -5.02 16.64
CA ALA A 282 13.79 -3.96 15.72
C ALA A 282 12.56 -3.29 15.09
N LYS A 283 12.82 -2.23 14.30
CA LYS A 283 11.77 -1.48 13.60
C LYS A 283 10.96 -2.41 12.70
N ILE A 284 9.64 -2.21 12.70
CA ILE A 284 8.73 -2.97 11.85
C ILE A 284 8.78 -2.36 10.44
N SER A 285 9.14 -3.18 9.45
CA SER A 285 9.27 -2.77 8.06
C SER A 285 7.94 -2.86 7.31
N ASP A 286 7.15 -3.91 7.59
CA ASP A 286 5.83 -4.11 6.98
C ASP A 286 4.96 -5.03 7.85
N PHE A 287 3.65 -4.98 7.65
CA PHE A 287 2.70 -5.97 8.14
C PHE A 287 1.53 -6.13 7.18
N SER A 288 0.83 -7.27 7.28
CA SER A 288 -0.36 -7.55 6.51
C SER A 288 -1.37 -8.32 7.35
N TRP A 289 -2.63 -7.87 7.31
CA TRP A 289 -3.76 -8.67 7.76
C TRP A 289 -3.93 -9.89 6.86
N ASN A 290 -4.26 -11.04 7.45
CA ASN A 290 -4.63 -12.20 6.68
C ASN A 290 -6.05 -12.00 6.08
N PRO A 291 -6.21 -12.04 4.75
CA PRO A 291 -7.52 -11.87 4.12
C PRO A 291 -8.46 -13.07 4.32
N ASN A 292 -7.96 -14.22 4.77
CA ASN A 292 -8.72 -15.46 4.91
C ASN A 292 -9.06 -15.80 6.37
N GLU A 293 -8.17 -15.45 7.30
CA GLU A 293 -8.33 -15.76 8.73
C GLU A 293 -8.48 -14.47 9.54
N PRO A 294 -9.64 -14.22 10.19
CA PRO A 294 -9.84 -13.06 11.04
C PRO A 294 -8.79 -12.94 12.14
N TRP A 295 -8.41 -11.71 12.46
CA TRP A 295 -7.48 -11.36 13.55
C TRP A 295 -6.04 -11.87 13.42
N VAL A 296 -5.70 -12.56 12.33
CA VAL A 296 -4.33 -13.01 12.06
C VAL A 296 -3.57 -11.93 11.31
N ILE A 297 -2.39 -11.58 11.81
CA ILE A 297 -1.46 -10.62 11.20
C ILE A 297 -0.10 -11.28 10.99
N CYS A 298 0.50 -11.00 9.84
CA CYS A 298 1.93 -11.23 9.61
C CYS A 298 2.67 -9.89 9.69
N SER A 299 3.78 -9.82 10.43
CA SER A 299 4.63 -8.63 10.49
C SER A 299 6.11 -8.98 10.42
N VAL A 300 6.90 -8.09 9.82
CA VAL A 300 8.34 -8.27 9.59
C VAL A 300 9.14 -7.07 10.12
N SER A 301 10.36 -7.32 10.57
CA SER A 301 11.26 -6.29 11.13
C SER A 301 12.65 -6.31 10.50
N GLU A 302 13.38 -5.20 10.67
CA GLU A 302 14.72 -4.97 10.08
C GLU A 302 15.81 -5.93 10.61
N ASP A 303 15.55 -6.68 11.69
CA ASP A 303 16.43 -7.72 12.24
C ASP A 303 16.15 -9.12 11.67
N ASN A 304 15.50 -9.20 10.51
CA ASN A 304 15.16 -10.43 9.78
C ASN A 304 14.14 -11.34 10.48
N ILE A 305 13.35 -10.80 11.39
CA ILE A 305 12.30 -11.55 12.08
C ILE A 305 10.96 -11.37 11.36
N MET A 306 10.28 -12.49 11.11
CA MET A 306 8.89 -12.55 10.67
C MET A 306 8.05 -13.19 11.77
N GLN A 307 6.92 -12.57 12.12
CA GLN A 307 5.99 -13.08 13.11
C GLN A 307 4.60 -13.22 12.48
N VAL A 308 3.98 -14.38 12.65
CA VAL A 308 2.55 -14.59 12.40
C VAL A 308 1.89 -14.76 13.74
N TRP A 309 0.94 -13.89 14.05
CA TRP A 309 0.35 -13.79 15.39
C TRP A 309 -1.13 -13.43 15.30
N GLN A 310 -1.82 -13.72 16.39
CA GLN A 310 -3.25 -13.45 16.58
C GLN A 310 -3.43 -12.99 18.03
N MET A 311 -4.31 -12.01 18.23
CA MET A 311 -4.70 -11.59 19.59
C MET A 311 -5.48 -12.69 20.28
N ALA A 312 -5.41 -12.75 21.61
CA ALA A 312 -6.27 -13.66 22.37
C ALA A 312 -7.74 -13.25 22.22
N GLU A 313 -8.63 -14.23 22.17
CA GLU A 313 -10.06 -14.04 21.86
C GLU A 313 -10.77 -13.10 22.84
N ASN A 314 -10.40 -13.15 24.12
CA ASN A 314 -10.93 -12.31 25.17
C ASN A 314 -10.57 -10.82 25.05
N ILE A 315 -9.69 -10.45 24.11
CA ILE A 315 -9.31 -9.05 23.87
C ILE A 315 -10.35 -8.36 22.99
N TYR A 316 -10.94 -9.08 22.04
CA TYR A 316 -11.84 -8.50 21.02
C TYR A 316 -13.29 -9.02 21.08
N ASN A 317 -13.56 -10.06 21.87
CA ASN A 317 -14.93 -10.51 22.14
C ASN A 317 -15.40 -9.90 23.47
N ASP A 318 -16.34 -8.95 23.40
CA ASP A 318 -17.00 -8.34 24.56
C ASP A 318 -18.08 -9.27 25.19
N GLU A 319 -18.01 -10.60 24.99
CA GLU A 319 -18.94 -11.51 25.68
C GLU A 319 -18.62 -11.54 27.18
N ASP A 320 -19.40 -10.80 27.96
CA ASP A 320 -19.44 -10.89 29.42
C ASP A 320 -19.54 -12.37 29.85
N PRO A 321 -18.57 -12.91 30.62
CA PRO A 321 -18.65 -14.28 31.13
C PRO A 321 -19.87 -14.55 32.03
N GLU A 322 -20.62 -13.52 32.44
CA GLU A 322 -21.76 -13.61 33.36
C GLU A 322 -23.11 -13.98 32.71
N GLY A 323 -23.13 -14.31 31.41
CA GLY A 323 -24.37 -14.66 30.69
C GLY A 323 -24.78 -16.14 30.69
N SER A 324 -23.97 -17.06 31.24
CA SER A 324 -24.33 -18.49 31.29
C SER A 324 -25.21 -18.80 32.49
N VAL A 325 -26.51 -18.58 32.35
CA VAL A 325 -27.52 -19.06 33.31
C VAL A 325 -27.53 -20.59 33.24
N ASP A 326 -26.98 -21.25 34.27
CA ASP A 326 -27.14 -22.69 34.49
C ASP A 326 -28.63 -23.06 34.50
N PRO A 327 -29.12 -23.94 33.61
CA PRO A 327 -30.47 -24.47 33.70
C PRO A 327 -30.45 -25.75 34.56
N GLU A 328 -29.97 -25.69 35.79
CA GLU A 328 -30.10 -26.80 36.75
C GLU A 328 -30.64 -26.29 38.10
N GLY A 329 -31.96 -26.19 38.17
CA GLY A 329 -32.66 -25.75 39.37
C GLY A 329 -34.14 -26.08 39.40
N GLN A 330 -34.57 -27.21 38.84
CA GLN A 330 -35.87 -27.82 39.16
C GLN A 330 -35.72 -29.33 39.33
N GLY A 331 -35.71 -29.76 40.59
CA GLY A 331 -35.66 -31.17 40.94
C GLY A 331 -35.52 -31.41 42.44
N SER A 332 -36.56 -31.07 43.22
CA SER A 332 -36.89 -31.65 44.53
C SER A 332 -38.28 -31.20 44.93
#